data_AF-A0A7W3JUZ3-F1
#
_entry.id   AF-A0A7W3JUZ3-F1
#
_cell.length_a   1.000
_cell.length_b   1.000
_cell.length_c   1.000
_cell.angle_alpha   90.00
_cell.angle_beta   90.00
_cell.angle_gamma   90.00
#
_symmetry.space_group_name_H-M   'P 1'
#
loop_
_entity.id
_entity.type
_entity.pdbx_description
1 polymer ?
#
loop_
_entity_poly.entity_id
_entity_poly.type
_entity_poly.pdbx_seq_one_letter_code
_entity_poly.pdbx_strand_id
1 'polypeptide(L)'
;MKRPQLLAVIAVFVGGLVGTALRLGLDVLLPHASGAASIAWSTVLVNLIGSLVLGYLVARLWRLPNTPGWLKIGLGTGLLGSFTTFSALAVNVVDALSLGNIGVAFASLGLSLVGGILAAWAGLALGGWQAESARISRTRKLLDAIPNAPLDAAKSGPIPDAGVDQ
;
A
#
# COMPACT_ATOMS: atom_id res chain seq x y z
N MET A 1 -21.13 20.22 10.67
CA MET A 1 -19.74 19.74 10.37
C MET A 1 -18.94 20.86 9.73
N LYS A 2 -17.63 20.94 9.98
CA LYS A 2 -16.75 21.85 9.23
C LYS A 2 -16.62 21.35 7.78
N ARG A 3 -16.55 22.25 6.79
CA ARG A 3 -16.39 21.93 5.35
C ARG A 3 -15.38 20.78 5.05
N PRO A 4 -14.16 20.75 5.63
CA PRO A 4 -13.21 19.65 5.36
C PRO A 4 -13.67 18.27 5.88
N GLN A 5 -14.48 18.22 6.94
CA GLN A 5 -15.02 16.96 7.47
C GLN A 5 -16.11 16.39 6.56
N LEU A 6 -16.96 17.26 5.99
CA LEU A 6 -17.97 16.85 5.02
C LEU A 6 -17.33 16.23 3.78
N LEU A 7 -16.28 16.86 3.24
CA LEU A 7 -15.54 16.33 2.09
C LEU A 7 -14.92 14.96 2.39
N ALA A 8 -14.37 14.79 3.59
CA ALA A 8 -13.85 13.52 4.07
C ALA A 8 -14.94 12.41 4.06
N VAL A 9 -16.11 12.67 4.65
CA VAL A 9 -17.22 11.71 4.68
C VAL A 9 -17.70 11.35 3.28
N ILE A 10 -17.88 12.34 2.41
CA ILE A 10 -18.29 12.10 1.01
C ILE A 10 -17.25 11.27 0.27
N ALA A 11 -15.96 11.58 0.44
CA ALA A 11 -14.88 10.85 -0.21
C ALA A 11 -14.82 9.38 0.26
N VAL A 12 -15.03 9.12 1.55
CA VAL A 12 -15.12 7.75 2.08
C VAL A 12 -16.35 7.03 1.53
N PHE A 13 -17.51 7.70 1.47
CA PHE A 13 -18.74 7.11 0.93
C PHE A 13 -18.59 6.71 -0.54
N VAL A 14 -18.11 7.63 -1.38
CA VAL A 14 -17.89 7.37 -2.81
C VAL A 14 -16.81 6.30 -3.01
N GLY A 15 -15.70 6.42 -2.29
CA GLY A 15 -14.65 5.40 -2.31
C GLY A 15 -15.19 4.02 -1.92
N GLY A 16 -15.99 3.96 -0.86
CA GLY A 16 -16.65 2.75 -0.37
C GLY A 16 -17.52 2.06 -1.42
N LEU A 17 -18.34 2.84 -2.13
CA LEU A 17 -19.19 2.34 -3.21
C LEU A 17 -18.35 1.77 -4.35
N VAL A 18 -17.33 2.50 -4.79
CA VAL A 18 -16.44 2.06 -5.88
C VAL A 18 -15.65 0.81 -5.48
N GLY A 19 -15.03 0.80 -4.30
CA GLY A 19 -14.23 -0.34 -3.84
C GLY A 19 -15.06 -1.61 -3.67
N THR A 20 -16.27 -1.49 -3.10
CA THR A 20 -17.21 -2.62 -2.99
C THR A 20 -17.63 -3.14 -4.36
N ALA A 21 -17.95 -2.24 -5.31
CA ALA A 21 -18.33 -2.63 -6.67
C ALA A 21 -17.20 -3.34 -7.43
N LEU A 22 -15.95 -2.85 -7.28
CA LEU A 22 -14.78 -3.49 -7.88
C LEU A 22 -14.53 -4.88 -7.29
N ARG A 23 -14.65 -5.03 -5.96
CA ARG A 23 -14.53 -6.33 -5.29
C ARG A 23 -15.59 -7.29 -5.80
N LEU A 24 -16.86 -6.85 -5.85
CA LEU A 24 -17.97 -7.66 -6.37
C LEU A 24 -17.72 -8.07 -7.82
N GLY A 25 -17.21 -7.17 -8.67
CA GLY A 25 -16.86 -7.48 -10.05
C GLY A 25 -15.80 -8.59 -10.14
N LEU A 26 -14.78 -8.56 -9.29
CA LEU A 26 -13.76 -9.62 -9.24
C LEU A 26 -14.32 -10.94 -8.69
N ASP A 27 -15.21 -10.90 -7.69
CA ASP A 27 -15.89 -12.08 -7.17
C ASP A 27 -16.76 -12.76 -8.25
N VAL A 28 -17.35 -11.97 -9.17
CA VAL A 28 -18.13 -12.49 -10.31
C VAL A 28 -17.23 -13.05 -11.42
N LEU A 29 -16.10 -12.41 -11.72
CA LEU A 29 -15.17 -12.83 -12.78
C LEU A 29 -14.33 -14.05 -12.40
N LEU A 30 -14.03 -14.20 -11.11
CA LEU A 30 -13.32 -15.33 -10.54
C LEU A 30 -14.28 -16.08 -9.63
N PRO A 31 -15.33 -16.72 -10.18
CA PRO A 31 -16.30 -17.43 -9.38
C PRO A 31 -15.56 -18.49 -8.57
N HIS A 32 -15.82 -18.49 -7.28
CA HIS A 32 -15.31 -19.50 -6.36
C HIS A 32 -15.66 -20.86 -6.97
N ALA A 33 -14.64 -21.68 -7.25
CA ALA A 33 -14.87 -23.06 -7.65
C ALA A 33 -15.73 -23.67 -6.53
N SER A 34 -16.97 -24.00 -6.86
CA SER A 34 -18.08 -24.23 -5.96
C SER A 34 -17.81 -25.41 -5.02
N GLY A 35 -17.10 -25.12 -3.94
CA GLY A 35 -16.76 -26.04 -2.88
C GLY A 35 -16.15 -25.25 -1.75
N ALA A 36 -16.83 -25.25 -0.60
CA ALA A 36 -16.41 -24.62 0.65
C ALA A 36 -15.04 -25.13 1.19
N ALA A 37 -14.37 -26.02 0.46
CA ALA A 37 -13.05 -26.56 0.73
C ALA A 37 -11.98 -26.06 -0.27
N SER A 38 -12.17 -24.92 -0.96
CA SER A 38 -11.19 -24.35 -1.89
C SER A 38 -10.72 -22.96 -1.48
N ILE A 39 -9.54 -22.56 -1.97
CA ILE A 39 -8.96 -21.24 -1.73
C ILE A 39 -9.86 -20.19 -2.39
N ALA A 40 -10.28 -19.17 -1.62
CA ALA A 40 -11.01 -18.02 -2.13
C ALA A 40 -10.09 -17.08 -2.93
N TRP A 41 -9.74 -17.47 -4.16
CA TRP A 41 -8.79 -16.74 -4.99
C TRP A 41 -9.19 -15.28 -5.24
N SER A 42 -10.48 -14.98 -5.40
CA SER A 42 -10.95 -13.60 -5.54
C SER A 42 -10.59 -12.77 -4.30
N THR A 43 -10.83 -13.32 -3.10
CA THR A 43 -10.51 -12.70 -1.80
C THR A 43 -9.01 -12.49 -1.62
N VAL A 44 -8.21 -13.50 -1.96
CA VAL A 44 -6.74 -13.40 -1.93
C VAL A 44 -6.30 -12.26 -2.86
N LEU A 45 -6.75 -12.25 -4.12
CA LEU A 45 -6.33 -11.26 -5.11
C LEU A 45 -6.73 -9.83 -4.74
N VAL A 46 -7.96 -9.59 -4.27
CA VAL A 46 -8.37 -8.23 -3.86
C VAL A 46 -7.51 -7.73 -2.70
N ASN A 47 -7.17 -8.60 -1.74
CA ASN A 47 -6.33 -8.25 -0.61
C ASN A 47 -4.88 -7.96 -1.03
N LEU A 48 -4.30 -8.76 -1.94
CA LEU A 48 -2.95 -8.52 -2.45
C LEU A 48 -2.87 -7.23 -3.28
N ILE A 49 -3.80 -7.04 -4.22
CA ILE A 49 -3.86 -5.83 -5.06
C ILE A 49 -4.08 -4.60 -4.16
N GLY A 50 -5.01 -4.67 -3.22
CA GLY A 50 -5.29 -3.58 -2.31
C GLY A 50 -4.09 -3.21 -1.44
N SER A 51 -3.37 -4.21 -0.94
CA SER A 51 -2.13 -4.02 -0.16
C SER A 51 -1.03 -3.35 -0.99
N LEU A 52 -0.82 -3.80 -2.24
CA LEU A 52 0.14 -3.20 -3.17
C LEU A 52 -0.19 -1.74 -3.46
N VAL A 53 -1.44 -1.47 -3.83
CA VAL A 53 -1.90 -0.11 -4.17
C VAL A 53 -1.79 0.79 -2.94
N LEU A 54 -2.17 0.29 -1.76
CA LEU A 54 -2.03 1.04 -0.51
C LEU A 54 -0.57 1.41 -0.25
N GLY A 55 0.34 0.44 -0.33
CA GLY A 55 1.79 0.66 -0.17
C GLY A 55 2.32 1.71 -1.17
N TYR A 56 1.95 1.59 -2.45
CA TYR A 56 2.34 2.55 -3.48
C TYR A 56 1.86 3.96 -3.18
N LEU A 57 0.57 4.11 -2.86
CA LEU A 57 0.02 5.39 -2.48
C LEU A 57 0.80 5.94 -1.27
N VAL A 58 1.12 5.13 -0.25
CA VAL A 58 1.80 5.57 1.00
C VAL A 58 3.16 6.16 0.69
N ALA A 59 3.93 5.47 -0.15
CA ALA A 59 5.24 5.94 -0.54
C ALA A 59 5.19 7.17 -1.46
N ARG A 60 4.17 7.28 -2.33
CA ARG A 60 4.12 8.32 -3.37
C ARG A 60 3.19 9.47 -3.04
N LEU A 61 1.87 9.21 -3.03
CA LEU A 61 0.84 10.24 -2.96
C LEU A 61 0.77 10.89 -1.56
N TRP A 62 0.89 10.10 -0.50
CA TRP A 62 0.77 10.61 0.87
C TRP A 62 1.93 11.54 1.28
N ARG A 63 3.09 11.40 0.64
CA ARG A 63 4.29 12.20 0.90
C ARG A 63 4.34 13.54 0.14
N LEU A 64 3.44 13.76 -0.82
CA LEU A 64 3.36 15.07 -1.50
C LEU A 64 2.83 16.13 -0.53
N PRO A 65 3.46 17.32 -0.45
CA PRO A 65 3.16 18.32 0.58
C PRO A 65 1.73 18.88 0.51
N ASN A 66 1.10 18.84 -0.67
CA ASN A 66 -0.22 19.41 -0.90
C ASN A 66 -1.34 18.36 -1.05
N THR A 67 -1.08 17.08 -0.74
CA THR A 67 -2.12 16.05 -0.84
C THR A 67 -3.21 16.28 0.23
N PRO A 68 -4.47 16.55 -0.16
CA PRO A 68 -5.53 16.84 0.80
C PRO A 68 -5.87 15.65 1.70
N GLY A 69 -6.17 15.92 2.97
CA GLY A 69 -6.54 14.88 3.94
C GLY A 69 -7.80 14.07 3.56
N TRP A 70 -8.79 14.71 2.95
CA TRP A 70 -10.00 14.01 2.50
C TRP A 70 -9.70 12.98 1.40
N LEU A 71 -8.73 13.24 0.52
CA LEU A 71 -8.35 12.32 -0.56
C LEU A 71 -7.63 11.10 0.00
N LYS A 72 -6.75 11.33 0.98
CA LYS A 72 -6.03 10.30 1.73
C LYS A 72 -7.01 9.29 2.35
N ILE A 73 -8.03 9.77 3.05
CA ILE A 73 -9.02 8.88 3.67
C ILE A 73 -9.99 8.28 2.65
N GLY A 74 -10.34 8.99 1.59
CA GLY A 74 -11.23 8.50 0.54
C GLY A 74 -10.62 7.33 -0.23
N LEU A 75 -9.33 7.41 -0.57
CA LEU A 75 -8.61 6.31 -1.22
C LEU A 75 -8.25 5.20 -0.25
N GLY A 76 -7.73 5.53 0.94
CA GLY A 76 -7.33 4.55 1.94
C GLY A 76 -8.52 3.85 2.59
N THR A 77 -9.26 4.58 3.43
CA THR A 77 -10.37 4.02 4.21
C THR A 77 -11.59 3.71 3.35
N GLY A 78 -11.94 4.58 2.40
CA GLY A 78 -13.09 4.39 1.52
C GLY A 78 -12.86 3.28 0.50
N LEU A 79 -12.07 3.58 -0.53
CA LEU A 79 -11.86 2.69 -1.67
C LEU A 79 -11.12 1.42 -1.29
N LEU A 80 -9.89 1.50 -0.79
CA LEU A 80 -9.10 0.31 -0.49
C LEU A 80 -9.65 -0.46 0.71
N GLY A 81 -10.22 0.23 1.70
CA GLY A 81 -10.85 -0.40 2.86
C GLY A 81 -12.10 -1.21 2.52
N SER A 82 -12.86 -0.82 1.49
CA SER A 82 -14.03 -1.59 1.01
C SER A 82 -13.72 -2.60 -0.10
N PHE A 83 -12.66 -2.33 -0.86
CA PHE A 83 -12.13 -3.23 -1.89
C PHE A 83 -11.45 -4.47 -1.29
N THR A 84 -10.73 -4.31 -0.18
CA THR A 84 -10.13 -5.43 0.57
C THR A 84 -11.13 -5.99 1.59
N THR A 85 -10.94 -7.24 2.02
CA THR A 85 -11.82 -7.87 3.00
C THR A 85 -11.11 -8.93 3.83
N PHE A 86 -11.07 -8.69 5.15
CA PHE A 86 -10.62 -9.69 6.12
C PHE A 86 -11.75 -10.66 6.50
N SER A 87 -13.00 -10.19 6.54
CA SER A 87 -14.14 -11.02 6.93
C SER A 87 -14.38 -12.18 5.96
N ALA A 88 -14.25 -11.95 4.65
CA ALA A 88 -14.39 -13.02 3.65
C ALA A 88 -13.27 -14.07 3.78
N LEU A 89 -12.03 -13.62 4.06
CA LEU A 89 -10.92 -14.53 4.35
C LEU A 89 -11.20 -15.37 5.59
N ALA A 90 -11.67 -14.75 6.67
CA ALA A 90 -11.97 -15.44 7.92
C ALA A 90 -13.06 -16.50 7.73
N VAL A 91 -14.14 -16.19 7.00
CA VAL A 91 -15.19 -17.16 6.66
C VAL A 91 -14.61 -18.31 5.84
N ASN A 92 -13.82 -18.04 4.80
CA ASN A 92 -13.21 -19.11 3.99
C ASN A 92 -12.28 -20.02 4.81
N VAL A 93 -11.52 -19.46 5.75
CA VAL A 93 -10.65 -20.25 6.65
C VAL A 93 -11.50 -21.11 7.59
N VAL A 94 -12.55 -20.54 8.21
CA VAL A 94 -13.44 -21.29 9.10
C VAL A 94 -14.16 -22.40 8.34
N ASP A 95 -14.71 -22.12 7.17
CA ASP A 95 -15.39 -23.11 6.33
C ASP A 95 -14.45 -24.26 5.95
N ALA A 96 -13.22 -23.95 5.54
CA ALA A 96 -12.21 -24.95 5.20
C ALA A 96 -11.86 -25.83 6.41
N LEU A 97 -11.71 -25.25 7.61
CA LEU A 97 -11.46 -26.00 8.84
C LEU A 97 -12.65 -26.87 9.24
N SER A 98 -13.88 -26.36 9.14
CA SER A 98 -15.11 -27.10 9.44
C SER A 98 -15.30 -28.32 8.54
N LEU A 99 -14.77 -28.28 7.31
CA LEU A 99 -14.76 -29.39 6.37
C LEU A 99 -13.51 -30.29 6.49
N GLY A 100 -12.65 -30.04 7.48
CA GLY A 100 -11.42 -30.81 7.70
C GLY A 100 -10.28 -30.50 6.73
N ASN A 101 -10.43 -29.50 5.85
CA ASN A 101 -9.41 -29.11 4.89
C ASN A 101 -8.42 -28.08 5.48
N ILE A 102 -7.59 -28.57 6.39
CA ILE A 102 -6.58 -27.79 7.10
C ILE A 102 -5.58 -27.14 6.12
N GLY A 103 -5.23 -27.84 5.03
CA GLY A 103 -4.31 -27.33 4.01
C GLY A 103 -4.82 -26.06 3.35
N VAL A 104 -6.10 -26.01 2.96
CA VAL A 104 -6.70 -24.84 2.32
C VAL A 104 -6.85 -23.67 3.30
N ALA A 105 -7.18 -23.93 4.56
CA ALA A 105 -7.22 -22.91 5.60
C ALA A 105 -5.88 -22.20 5.75
N PHE A 106 -4.79 -22.96 5.95
CA PHE A 106 -3.45 -22.37 6.10
C PHE A 106 -2.92 -21.74 4.81
N ALA A 107 -3.22 -22.33 3.64
CA ALA A 107 -2.84 -21.73 2.36
C ALA A 107 -3.53 -20.37 2.16
N SER A 108 -4.83 -20.29 2.39
CA SER A 108 -5.60 -19.04 2.22
C SER A 108 -5.13 -17.94 3.17
N LEU A 109 -4.88 -18.31 4.43
CA LEU A 109 -4.33 -17.42 5.45
C LEU A 109 -2.90 -16.96 5.10
N GLY A 110 -2.03 -17.90 4.74
CA GLY A 110 -0.63 -17.64 4.40
C GLY A 110 -0.48 -16.77 3.16
N LEU A 111 -1.20 -17.11 2.08
CA LEU A 111 -1.23 -16.31 0.85
C LEU A 111 -1.71 -14.89 1.12
N SER A 112 -2.77 -14.72 1.91
CA SER A 112 -3.31 -13.38 2.21
C SER A 112 -2.39 -12.56 3.11
N LEU A 113 -1.86 -13.15 4.20
CA LEU A 113 -1.03 -12.41 5.16
C LEU A 113 0.37 -12.16 4.60
N VAL A 114 1.10 -13.22 4.24
CA VAL A 114 2.48 -13.10 3.75
C VAL A 114 2.46 -12.39 2.39
N GLY A 115 1.57 -12.81 1.49
CA GLY A 115 1.43 -12.15 0.18
C GLY A 115 0.99 -10.70 0.31
N GLY A 116 0.07 -10.37 1.22
CA GLY A 116 -0.34 -8.99 1.50
C GLY A 116 0.82 -8.11 2.00
N ILE A 117 1.63 -8.62 2.94
CA ILE A 117 2.82 -7.90 3.44
C ILE A 117 3.84 -7.69 2.31
N LEU A 118 4.15 -8.72 1.53
CA LEU A 118 5.07 -8.63 0.41
C LEU A 118 4.56 -7.66 -0.66
N ALA A 119 3.26 -7.69 -0.96
CA ALA A 119 2.60 -6.79 -1.89
C ALA A 119 2.68 -5.33 -1.41
N ALA A 120 2.40 -5.06 -0.13
CA ALA A 120 2.54 -3.73 0.45
C ALA A 120 4.00 -3.25 0.40
N TRP A 121 4.97 -4.12 0.70
CA TRP A 121 6.39 -3.81 0.60
C TRP A 121 6.80 -3.48 -0.83
N ALA A 122 6.36 -4.28 -1.81
CA ALA A 122 6.57 -3.99 -3.23
C ALA A 122 5.94 -2.65 -3.63
N GLY A 123 4.72 -2.35 -3.17
CA GLY A 123 4.07 -1.06 -3.37
C GLY A 123 4.91 0.11 -2.84
N LEU A 124 5.38 0.00 -1.60
CA LEU A 124 6.24 1.00 -0.97
C LEU A 124 7.55 1.20 -1.76
N ALA A 125 8.19 0.11 -2.19
CA ALA A 125 9.41 0.16 -3.00
C ALA A 125 9.18 0.85 -4.35
N LEU A 126 8.10 0.48 -5.06
CA LEU A 126 7.73 1.07 -6.35
C LEU A 126 7.43 2.57 -6.23
N GLY A 127 6.72 2.98 -5.17
CA GLY A 127 6.42 4.40 -4.92
C GLY A 127 7.64 5.21 -4.47
N GLY A 128 8.58 4.56 -3.77
CA GLY A 128 9.79 5.17 -3.20
C GLY A 128 10.93 5.32 -4.22
N TRP A 129 11.21 4.31 -5.04
CA TRP A 129 12.27 4.34 -6.05
C TRP A 129 12.14 5.54 -6.99
N GLN A 130 10.91 5.87 -7.38
CA GLN A 130 10.62 6.98 -8.27
C GLN A 130 10.77 8.36 -7.61
N ALA A 131 10.68 8.45 -6.28
CA ALA A 131 10.86 9.70 -5.55
C ALA A 131 12.36 10.01 -5.35
N GLU A 132 13.16 8.98 -5.07
CA GLU A 132 14.59 9.11 -4.89
C GLU A 132 15.31 9.49 -6.19
N SER A 133 14.97 8.84 -7.32
CA SER A 133 15.53 9.19 -8.63
C SER A 133 15.21 10.63 -9.04
N ALA A 134 14.01 11.12 -8.73
CA ALA A 134 13.62 12.50 -9.00
C ALA A 134 14.41 13.49 -8.14
N ARG A 135 14.64 13.17 -6.86
CA ARG A 135 15.42 14.01 -5.94
C ARG A 135 16.88 14.12 -6.37
N ILE A 136 17.53 12.99 -6.69
CA ILE A 136 18.92 12.93 -7.16
C ILE A 136 19.11 13.72 -8.46
N SER A 137 18.19 13.58 -9.43
CA SER A 137 18.26 14.33 -10.70
C SER A 137 18.14 15.85 -10.52
N ARG A 138 17.34 16.29 -9.53
CA ARG A 138 17.14 17.71 -9.20
C ARG A 138 18.36 18.27 -8.48
N THR A 139 18.89 17.55 -7.50
CA THR A 139 20.14 17.92 -6.81
C THR A 139 21.29 18.01 -7.80
N ARG A 140 21.44 17.04 -8.71
CA ARG A 140 22.48 17.07 -9.75
C ARG A 140 22.34 18.30 -10.64
N LYS A 141 21.14 18.60 -11.16
CA LYS A 141 20.89 19.82 -11.94
C LYS A 141 21.17 21.11 -11.16
N LEU A 142 20.90 21.14 -9.86
CA LEU A 142 21.22 22.29 -9.00
C LEU A 142 22.72 22.43 -8.79
N LEU A 143 23.45 21.32 -8.60
CA LEU A 143 24.90 21.31 -8.50
C LEU A 143 25.56 21.76 -9.82
N ASP A 144 25.06 21.26 -10.95
CA ASP A 144 25.56 21.64 -12.29
C ASP A 144 25.23 23.10 -12.64
N ALA A 145 24.18 23.67 -12.05
CA ALA A 145 23.78 25.07 -12.22
C ALA A 145 24.54 26.05 -11.31
N ILE A 146 25.38 25.57 -10.37
CA ILE A 146 26.27 26.40 -9.56
C ILE A 146 27.58 26.59 -10.33
N PRO A 147 27.87 27.79 -10.87
CA PRO A 147 29.16 28.07 -11.51
C PRO A 147 30.27 27.96 -10.47
N ASN A 148 31.29 27.15 -10.74
CA ASN A 148 32.40 26.83 -9.82
C ASN A 148 31.97 26.15 -8.50
N ALA A 149 31.14 25.10 -8.57
CA ALA A 149 30.96 24.20 -7.43
C ALA A 149 32.36 23.67 -6.99
N PRO A 150 32.80 23.92 -5.74
CA PRO A 150 34.13 23.51 -5.31
C PRO A 150 34.12 21.98 -5.13
N LEU A 151 34.62 21.27 -6.14
CA LEU A 151 34.84 19.81 -6.08
C LEU A 151 35.92 19.43 -5.04
N ASP A 152 36.61 20.43 -4.48
CA ASP A 152 37.83 20.24 -3.70
C ASP A 152 37.59 20.28 -2.18
N ALA A 153 36.44 20.79 -1.70
CA ALA A 153 36.17 20.93 -0.27
C ALA A 153 35.82 19.59 0.43
N ALA A 154 35.53 18.53 -0.32
CA ALA A 154 35.19 17.20 0.21
C ALA A 154 36.42 16.30 0.45
N LYS A 155 37.64 16.77 0.14
CA LYS A 155 38.87 15.95 0.24
C LYS A 155 39.83 16.36 1.36
N SER A 156 39.54 17.38 2.16
CA SER A 156 40.48 17.88 3.18
C SER A 156 39.82 18.18 4.51
N GLY A 157 39.59 17.13 5.30
CA GLY A 157 39.24 17.29 6.72
C GLY A 157 39.07 15.93 7.38
N PRO A 158 39.90 15.56 8.37
CA PRO A 158 39.63 14.40 9.21
C PRO A 158 38.26 14.58 9.88
N ILE A 159 37.44 13.53 9.86
CA ILE A 159 36.23 13.46 10.71
C ILE A 159 36.72 13.57 12.16
N PRO A 160 36.35 14.62 12.92
CA PRO A 160 36.70 14.69 14.33
C PRO A 160 36.05 13.50 15.04
N ASP A 161 36.89 12.69 15.68
CA ASP A 161 36.44 11.59 16.53
C ASP A 161 35.50 12.18 17.60
N ALA A 162 34.24 11.77 17.55
CA ALA A 162 33.24 12.23 18.51
C ALA A 162 33.59 11.57 19.85
N GLY A 163 34.33 12.30 20.67
CA GLY A 163 34.68 11.93 22.03
C GLY A 163 33.46 11.39 22.77
N VAL A 164 33.55 10.11 23.12
CA VAL A 164 32.68 9.48 24.10
C VAL A 164 33.19 9.93 25.47
N ASP A 165 32.63 11.04 25.96
CA ASP A 165 32.81 11.46 27.35
C ASP A 165 31.45 11.48 28.06
N GLN A 166 31.30 10.45 28.91
CA GLN A 166 30.50 10.28 30.14
C GLN A 166 28.98 10.50 30.11
#